data_AF-A8M0I0-F1
#
_entry.id   AF-A8M0I0-F1
#
_cell.length_a   1.000
_cell.length_b   1.000
_cell.length_c   1.000
_cell.angle_alpha   90.00
_cell.angle_beta   90.00
_cell.angle_gamma   90.00
#
_symmetry.space_group_name_H-M   'P 1'
#
loop_
_entity.id
_entity.type
_entity.pdbx_description
1 polymer ?
#
loop_
_entity_poly.entity_id
_entity_poly.type
_entity_poly.pdbx_seq_one_letter_code
_entity_poly.pdbx_strand_id
1 'polypeptide(L)'
;MPTDNTQLIEELRTRRENATETRENKRILLLTTVNRETGVPRTTPVEFLLGEGRRILMIALPDGTRPKPEWYDDLLTEPQVTAESGAFAIEARAVTLDDGARDAALNQAAELDPDLDRELSLAPGPPPVMALELISAQPAGTTWSSGLKLVHDAFRREMAVIRDELSRPGTRLGAQLRINCLTLCGGLGHHHRGEDDQMLPVVDQHHPELADAVRRLREEHAAMEALLQELQQVIGSDDADRATVRAEFNRLTAAVEEHLDYEEEQLLPVLDRIPVDGADNSDT
;
A
#
# COMPACT_ATOMS: atom_id res chain seq x y z
N MET A 1 4.53 27.63 14.20
CA MET A 1 5.95 27.37 13.92
C MET A 1 5.95 26.46 12.71
N PRO A 2 6.47 26.84 11.53
CA PRO A 2 6.55 25.90 10.44
C PRO A 2 7.57 24.84 10.88
N THR A 3 7.10 23.63 11.14
CA THR A 3 7.96 22.47 11.30
C THR A 3 8.81 22.42 10.04
N ASP A 4 10.13 22.38 10.17
CA ASP A 4 10.99 22.16 9.01
C ASP A 4 10.52 20.86 8.35
N ASN A 5 10.06 20.93 7.10
CA ASN A 5 9.57 19.76 6.38
C ASN A 5 10.62 18.64 6.41
N THR A 6 11.91 18.99 6.43
CA THR A 6 13.03 18.05 6.58
C THR A 6 12.94 17.25 7.88
N GLN A 7 12.75 17.93 9.02
CA GLN A 7 12.64 17.29 10.32
C GLN A 7 11.37 16.42 10.41
N LEU A 8 10.25 16.88 9.88
CA LEU A 8 9.01 16.10 9.85
C LEU A 8 9.12 14.86 8.95
N ILE A 9 9.79 14.97 7.81
CA ILE A 9 10.10 13.84 6.91
C ILE A 9 10.94 12.80 7.64
N GLU A 10 12.01 13.21 8.32
CA GLU A 10 12.87 12.30 9.08
C GLU A 10 12.13 11.63 10.25
N GLU A 11 11.32 12.38 10.98
CA GLU A 11 10.49 11.83 12.07
C GLU A 11 9.49 10.80 11.55
N LEU A 12 8.81 11.08 10.43
CA LEU A 12 7.85 10.16 9.81
C LEU A 12 8.56 8.89 9.28
N ARG A 13 9.74 9.03 8.68
CA ARG A 13 10.56 7.88 8.23
C ARG A 13 11.10 7.05 9.40
N THR A 14 11.38 7.66 10.55
CA THR A 14 11.85 6.94 11.75
C THR A 14 10.72 6.17 12.43
N ARG A 15 9.46 6.62 12.30
CA ARG A 15 8.27 5.99 12.90
C ARG A 15 7.56 4.97 11.99
N ARG A 16 8.16 4.56 10.88
CA ARG A 16 7.54 3.72 9.81
C ARG A 16 6.75 2.49 10.30
N GLU A 17 7.17 1.86 11.40
CA GLU A 17 6.49 0.68 11.97
C GLU A 17 5.20 1.01 12.74
N ASN A 18 5.00 2.27 13.15
CA ASN A 18 3.90 2.72 14.02
C ASN A 18 3.08 3.89 13.45
N ALA A 19 3.45 4.39 12.26
CA ALA A 19 2.97 5.67 11.74
C ALA A 19 1.82 5.52 10.73
N THR A 20 0.61 5.31 11.24
CA THR A 20 -0.61 5.77 10.54
C THR A 20 -1.28 6.96 11.25
N GLU A 21 -0.78 7.39 12.41
CA GLU A 21 -1.47 8.36 13.25
C GLU A 21 -0.51 9.47 13.73
N THR A 22 -0.81 10.71 13.33
CA THR A 22 -0.20 11.90 13.95
C THR A 22 -0.90 12.24 15.27
N ARG A 23 -0.37 13.22 16.01
CA ARG A 23 -0.94 13.70 17.29
C ARG A 23 -2.39 14.24 17.17
N GLU A 24 -2.87 14.44 15.95
CA GLU A 24 -4.20 14.94 15.60
C GLU A 24 -5.04 13.92 14.80
N ASN A 25 -4.67 12.62 14.80
CA ASN A 25 -5.36 11.54 14.05
C ASN A 25 -5.40 11.72 12.52
N LYS A 26 -4.64 12.66 11.97
CA LYS A 26 -4.54 12.86 10.52
C LYS A 26 -3.54 11.90 9.90
N ARG A 27 -3.93 11.28 8.78
CA ARG A 27 -3.10 10.36 8.00
C ARG A 27 -2.21 11.15 7.06
N ILE A 28 -0.90 10.94 7.16
CA ILE A 28 0.10 11.61 6.32
C ILE A 28 0.84 10.58 5.48
N LEU A 29 1.11 10.92 4.23
CA LEU A 29 2.06 10.24 3.37
C LEU A 29 3.19 11.20 2.97
N LEU A 30 4.36 10.67 2.62
CA LEU A 30 5.44 11.44 2.04
C LEU A 30 5.35 11.36 0.52
N LEU A 31 4.89 12.43 -0.13
CA LEU A 31 4.75 12.48 -1.58
C LEU A 31 6.02 13.01 -2.22
N THR A 32 6.67 12.21 -3.06
CA THR A 32 7.80 12.62 -3.90
C THR A 32 7.30 12.91 -5.31
N THR A 33 7.47 14.18 -5.73
CA THR A 33 7.10 14.72 -7.03
C THR A 33 8.35 15.20 -7.77
N VAL A 34 8.27 15.40 -9.08
CA VAL A 34 9.32 16.09 -9.84
C VAL A 34 9.03 17.58 -9.84
N ASN A 35 9.94 18.39 -9.28
CA ASN A 35 9.79 19.83 -9.27
C ASN A 35 9.73 20.35 -10.72
N ARG A 36 8.63 20.98 -11.11
CA ARG A 36 8.41 21.43 -12.50
C ARG A 36 9.41 22.50 -12.98
N GLU A 37 10.01 23.26 -12.06
CA GLU A 37 10.91 24.37 -12.38
C GLU A 37 12.36 23.89 -12.50
N THR A 38 12.76 22.93 -11.66
CA THR A 38 14.16 22.47 -11.58
C THR A 38 14.38 21.07 -12.14
N GLY A 39 13.33 20.27 -12.29
CA GLY A 39 13.39 18.85 -12.66
C GLY A 39 13.88 17.92 -11.55
N VAL A 40 14.15 18.44 -10.35
CA VAL A 40 14.71 17.66 -9.22
C VAL A 40 13.58 17.05 -8.38
N PRO A 41 13.71 15.80 -7.89
CA PRO A 41 12.75 15.21 -6.96
C PRO A 41 12.57 16.05 -5.69
N ARG A 42 11.32 16.19 -5.25
CA ARG A 42 10.92 16.91 -4.04
C ARG A 42 9.93 16.08 -3.25
N THR A 43 10.29 15.79 -1.99
CA THR A 43 9.41 15.10 -1.04
C THR A 43 8.68 16.10 -0.15
N THR A 44 7.35 15.98 -0.06
CA THR A 44 6.48 16.83 0.78
C THR A 44 5.54 15.94 1.61
N PRO A 45 5.41 16.15 2.93
CA PRO A 45 4.36 15.51 3.71
C PRO A 45 2.99 16.01 3.25
N VAL A 46 2.09 15.09 2.91
CA VAL A 46 0.74 15.40 2.42
C VAL A 46 -0.28 14.63 3.25
N GLU A 47 -1.29 15.34 3.77
CA GLU A 47 -2.46 14.73 4.39
C GLU A 47 -3.28 14.00 3.33
N PHE A 48 -3.74 12.80 3.64
CA PHE A 48 -4.55 12.02 2.73
C PHE A 48 -5.76 11.38 3.40
N LEU A 49 -6.77 11.13 2.57
CA LEU A 49 -7.98 10.40 2.92
C LEU A 49 -8.11 9.16 2.06
N LEU A 50 -8.90 8.20 2.53
CA LEU A 50 -9.26 7.01 1.77
C LEU A 50 -10.67 7.20 1.23
N GLY A 51 -10.80 7.30 -0.09
CA GLY A 51 -12.08 7.30 -0.78
C GLY A 51 -12.65 5.90 -0.99
N GLU A 52 -13.74 5.82 -1.76
CA GLU A 52 -14.28 4.53 -2.21
C GLU A 52 -13.21 3.65 -2.87
N GLY A 53 -13.27 2.34 -2.61
CA GLY A 53 -12.25 1.40 -3.08
C GLY A 53 -10.86 1.61 -2.46
N ARG A 54 -10.74 2.33 -1.34
CA ARG A 54 -9.48 2.66 -0.65
C ARG A 54 -8.51 3.49 -1.50
N ARG A 55 -9.03 4.26 -2.47
CA ARG A 55 -8.21 5.17 -3.26
C ARG A 55 -7.64 6.28 -2.37
N ILE A 56 -6.34 6.52 -2.45
CA ILE A 56 -5.69 7.61 -1.71
C ILE A 56 -6.09 8.93 -2.37
N LEU A 57 -6.71 9.81 -1.59
CA LEU A 57 -7.16 11.14 -2.00
C LEU A 57 -6.35 12.21 -1.27
N MET A 58 -5.84 13.19 -2.02
CA MET A 58 -5.10 14.34 -1.51
C MET A 58 -5.84 15.63 -1.91
N ILE A 59 -6.20 16.44 -0.93
CA ILE A 59 -6.94 17.70 -1.15
C ILE A 59 -5.93 18.84 -1.25
N ALA A 60 -5.95 19.57 -2.37
CA ALA A 60 -5.03 20.68 -2.64
C ALA A 60 -5.51 21.97 -1.95
N LEU A 61 -5.44 21.99 -0.61
CA LEU A 61 -5.82 23.15 0.21
C LEU A 61 -4.76 24.27 0.16
N PRO A 62 -5.15 25.53 0.35
CA PRO A 62 -4.21 26.64 0.51
C PRO A 62 -3.29 26.41 1.73
N ASP A 63 -1.99 26.58 1.54
CA ASP A 63 -0.97 26.42 2.60
C ASP A 63 -0.68 27.73 3.37
N GLY A 64 -1.55 28.73 3.20
CA GLY A 64 -1.40 30.07 3.78
C GLY A 64 -0.45 31.00 3.01
N THR A 65 0.38 30.47 2.10
CA THR A 65 1.26 31.27 1.23
C THR A 65 0.80 31.28 -0.22
N ARG A 66 0.13 30.20 -0.65
CA ARG A 66 -0.36 30.02 -2.00
C ARG A 66 -1.82 29.55 -2.01
N PRO A 67 -2.58 29.83 -3.09
CA PRO A 67 -3.93 29.30 -3.25
C PRO A 67 -3.99 27.78 -3.40
N LYS A 68 -2.89 27.18 -3.86
CA LYS A 68 -2.69 25.74 -4.03
C LYS A 68 -1.24 25.39 -3.68
N PRO A 69 -0.99 24.21 -3.12
CA PRO A 69 0.34 23.79 -2.72
C PRO A 69 1.21 23.48 -3.94
N GLU A 70 2.53 23.58 -3.80
CA GLU A 70 3.45 23.41 -4.94
C GLU A 70 3.36 22.02 -5.57
N TRP A 71 3.19 20.98 -4.74
CA TRP A 71 3.06 19.61 -5.21
C TRP A 71 1.90 19.46 -6.20
N TYR A 72 0.81 20.24 -6.08
CA TYR A 72 -0.30 20.16 -7.01
C TYR A 72 0.10 20.58 -8.42
N ASP A 73 0.87 21.67 -8.56
CA ASP A 73 1.35 22.13 -9.87
C ASP A 73 2.41 21.19 -10.45
N ASP A 74 3.24 20.59 -9.59
CA ASP A 74 4.20 19.56 -9.98
C ASP A 74 3.46 18.34 -10.59
N LEU A 75 2.39 17.85 -9.94
CA LEU A 75 1.57 16.72 -10.43
C LEU A 75 0.85 17.00 -11.75
N LEU A 76 0.45 18.24 -12.02
CA LEU A 76 -0.16 18.60 -13.30
C LEU A 76 0.84 18.52 -14.46
N THR A 77 2.14 18.63 -14.16
CA THR A 77 3.21 18.58 -15.15
C THR A 77 3.74 17.15 -15.31
N GLU A 78 4.01 16.47 -14.20
CA GLU A 78 4.45 15.08 -14.14
C GLU A 78 3.57 14.29 -13.16
N PRO A 79 2.60 13.48 -13.64
CA PRO A 79 1.66 12.78 -12.77
C PRO A 79 2.24 11.53 -12.11
N GLN A 80 3.41 11.01 -12.52
CA GLN A 80 4.03 9.86 -11.86
C GLN A 80 4.73 10.28 -10.57
N VAL A 81 4.45 9.55 -9.49
CA VAL A 81 4.94 9.86 -8.14
C VAL A 81 5.33 8.64 -7.34
N THR A 82 6.12 8.88 -6.31
CA THR A 82 6.32 7.93 -5.20
C THR A 82 5.68 8.47 -3.93
N ALA A 83 4.86 7.68 -3.25
CA ALA A 83 4.21 8.04 -1.99
C ALA A 83 4.64 7.06 -0.88
N GLU A 84 5.31 7.55 0.17
CA GLU A 84 5.62 6.71 1.32
C GLU A 84 4.48 6.78 2.35
N SER A 85 3.86 5.64 2.67
CA SER A 85 2.82 5.51 3.71
C SER A 85 3.17 4.34 4.64
N GLY A 86 3.43 4.64 5.92
CA GLY A 86 3.96 3.67 6.86
C GLY A 86 5.26 3.05 6.32
N ALA A 87 5.31 1.73 6.25
CA ALA A 87 6.48 1.01 5.76
C ALA A 87 6.49 0.75 4.24
N PHE A 88 5.58 1.34 3.46
CA PHE A 88 5.48 1.14 2.01
C PHE A 88 5.75 2.43 1.23
N ALA A 89 6.53 2.34 0.17
CA ALA A 89 6.70 3.29 -0.92
C ALA A 89 5.85 2.83 -2.09
N ILE A 90 4.86 3.64 -2.45
CA ILE A 90 3.89 3.38 -3.49
C ILE A 90 4.30 4.17 -4.73
N GLU A 91 4.57 3.51 -5.85
CA GLU A 91 4.57 4.17 -7.14
C GLU A 91 3.13 4.32 -7.62
N ALA A 92 2.75 5.53 -7.99
CA ALA A 92 1.40 5.81 -8.42
C ALA A 92 1.37 6.85 -9.54
N ARG A 93 0.25 6.87 -10.25
CA ARG A 93 -0.13 7.98 -11.12
C ARG A 93 -1.17 8.83 -10.43
N ALA A 94 -0.89 10.12 -10.25
CA ALA A 94 -1.85 11.07 -9.75
C ALA A 94 -2.84 11.48 -10.84
N VAL A 95 -4.12 11.47 -10.51
CA VAL A 95 -5.20 11.90 -11.41
C VAL A 95 -6.07 12.93 -10.71
N THR A 96 -6.35 14.04 -11.37
CA THR A 96 -7.29 15.05 -10.86
C THR A 96 -8.72 14.52 -11.00
N LEU A 97 -9.49 14.54 -9.92
CA LEU A 97 -10.90 14.20 -9.97
C LEU A 97 -11.69 15.25 -10.74
N ASP A 98 -12.71 14.82 -11.49
CA ASP A 98 -13.69 15.71 -12.08
C ASP A 98 -14.56 16.39 -11.01
N ASP A 99 -15.33 17.41 -11.40
CA ASP A 99 -16.12 18.21 -10.46
C ASP A 99 -17.09 17.37 -9.61
N GLY A 100 -17.71 16.34 -10.19
CA GLY A 100 -18.69 15.51 -9.48
C GLY A 100 -18.03 14.60 -8.45
N ALA A 101 -16.98 13.89 -8.85
CA ALA A 101 -16.21 13.02 -7.96
C ALA A 101 -15.46 13.83 -6.88
N ARG A 102 -14.95 15.02 -7.24
CA ARG A 102 -14.34 15.96 -6.30
C ARG A 102 -15.34 16.38 -5.23
N ASP A 103 -16.51 16.88 -5.63
CA ASP A 103 -17.49 17.42 -4.67
C ASP A 103 -18.01 16.32 -3.73
N ALA A 104 -18.20 15.09 -4.24
CA ALA A 104 -18.54 13.94 -3.40
C ALA A 104 -17.43 13.63 -2.38
N ALA A 105 -16.16 13.60 -2.81
CA ALA A 105 -15.02 13.36 -1.93
C ALA A 105 -14.88 14.46 -0.86
N LEU A 106 -15.09 15.73 -1.22
CA LEU A 106 -15.04 16.85 -0.28
C LEU A 106 -16.15 16.77 0.77
N ASN A 107 -17.39 16.44 0.36
CA ASN A 107 -18.50 16.25 1.29
C ASN A 107 -18.22 15.11 2.29
N GLN A 108 -17.75 13.96 1.78
CA GLN A 108 -17.36 12.83 2.63
C GLN A 108 -16.24 13.21 3.61
N ALA A 109 -15.26 13.98 3.14
CA ALA A 109 -14.15 14.43 3.96
C ALA A 109 -14.60 15.38 5.08
N ALA A 110 -15.49 16.33 4.78
CA ALA A 110 -16.06 17.26 5.74
C ALA A 110 -16.91 16.56 6.83
N GLU A 111 -17.61 15.48 6.47
CA GLU A 111 -18.36 14.67 7.45
C GLU A 111 -17.44 13.93 8.45
N LEU A 112 -16.22 13.60 8.04
CA LEU A 112 -15.27 12.81 8.83
C LEU A 112 -14.33 13.67 9.68
N ASP A 113 -14.01 14.90 9.23
CA ASP A 113 -13.07 15.80 9.88
C ASP A 113 -13.67 17.23 10.00
N PRO A 114 -14.14 17.62 11.21
CA PRO A 114 -14.69 18.95 11.45
C PRO A 114 -13.70 20.11 11.22
N ASP A 115 -12.39 19.87 11.39
CA ASP A 115 -11.40 20.90 11.10
C ASP A 115 -11.26 21.12 9.59
N LEU A 116 -11.32 20.04 8.83
CA LEU A 116 -11.37 20.10 7.37
C LEU A 116 -12.66 20.76 6.86
N ASP A 117 -13.82 20.46 7.44
CA ASP A 117 -15.09 21.16 7.12
C ASP A 117 -14.95 22.68 7.29
N ARG A 118 -14.35 23.10 8.41
CA ARG A 118 -14.05 24.52 8.65
C ARG A 118 -13.11 25.08 7.60
N GLU A 119 -12.04 24.38 7.23
CA GLU A 119 -11.09 24.84 6.19
C GLU A 119 -11.75 24.96 4.82
N LEU A 120 -12.58 23.99 4.43
CA LEU A 120 -13.35 24.01 3.19
C LEU A 120 -14.34 25.18 3.15
N SER A 121 -15.00 25.49 4.28
CA SER A 121 -15.92 26.62 4.39
C SER A 121 -15.26 28.00 4.19
N LEU A 122 -13.94 28.08 4.44
CA LEU A 122 -13.14 29.30 4.29
C LEU A 122 -12.47 29.40 2.92
N ALA A 123 -12.48 28.33 2.13
CA ALA A 123 -11.87 28.31 0.82
C ALA A 123 -12.65 29.19 -0.17
N PRO A 124 -11.97 29.87 -1.11
CA PRO A 124 -12.62 30.72 -2.13
C PRO A 124 -13.49 29.93 -3.13
N GLY A 125 -13.38 28.61 -3.13
CA GLY A 125 -14.15 27.65 -3.94
C GLY A 125 -13.72 26.22 -3.60
N PRO A 126 -14.38 25.19 -4.16
CA PRO A 126 -14.04 23.80 -3.88
C PRO A 126 -12.61 23.50 -4.34
N PRO A 127 -11.70 23.09 -3.43
CA PRO A 127 -10.31 22.83 -3.78
C PRO A 127 -10.18 21.58 -4.67
N PRO A 128 -9.19 21.52 -5.58
CA PRO A 128 -8.93 20.32 -6.35
C PRO A 128 -8.64 19.11 -5.47
N VAL A 129 -9.05 17.93 -5.93
CA VAL A 129 -8.74 16.65 -5.27
C VAL A 129 -7.95 15.79 -6.26
N MET A 130 -6.78 15.34 -5.83
CA MET A 130 -5.94 14.39 -6.57
C MET A 130 -6.13 13.00 -6.00
N ALA A 131 -6.23 12.01 -6.87
CA ALA A 131 -6.39 10.62 -6.48
C ALA A 131 -5.24 9.78 -7.05
N LEU A 132 -4.61 8.97 -6.21
CA LEU A 132 -3.50 8.10 -6.64
C LEU A 132 -4.05 6.80 -7.21
N GLU A 133 -3.64 6.50 -8.44
CA GLU A 133 -3.82 5.19 -9.09
C GLU A 133 -2.54 4.39 -8.89
N LEU A 134 -2.64 3.30 -8.14
CA LEU A 134 -1.51 2.46 -7.80
C LEU A 134 -0.90 1.83 -9.07
N ILE A 135 0.40 2.01 -9.25
CA ILE A 135 1.20 1.30 -10.26
C ILE A 135 1.89 0.12 -9.58
N SER A 136 2.62 0.38 -8.49
CA SER A 136 3.33 -0.63 -7.70
C SER A 136 3.44 -0.19 -6.23
N ALA A 137 3.62 -1.13 -5.30
CA ALA A 137 3.95 -0.82 -3.91
C ALA A 137 5.15 -1.66 -3.48
N GLN A 138 6.17 -0.99 -2.96
CA GLN A 138 7.39 -1.59 -2.46
C GLN A 138 7.56 -1.20 -0.99
N PRO A 139 8.19 -2.01 -0.14
CA PRO A 139 8.58 -1.57 1.19
C PRO A 139 9.56 -0.36 1.17
N ALA A 140 9.27 0.73 1.89
CA ALA A 140 10.04 1.97 1.88
C ALA A 140 11.28 1.91 2.77
N GLY A 141 12.47 2.07 2.16
CA GLY A 141 13.76 2.14 2.87
C GLY A 141 14.08 0.94 3.76
N THR A 142 13.51 -0.20 3.40
CA THR A 142 13.89 -1.53 3.87
C THR A 142 14.73 -2.18 2.78
N THR A 143 15.65 -3.06 3.17
CA THR A 143 16.23 -4.00 2.22
C THR A 143 15.15 -4.95 1.69
N TRP A 144 15.41 -5.65 0.59
CA TRP A 144 14.45 -6.65 0.07
C TRP A 144 14.09 -7.71 1.11
N SER A 145 15.04 -8.15 1.94
CA SER A 145 14.76 -9.13 3.01
C SER A 145 13.80 -8.55 4.07
N SER A 146 14.08 -7.35 4.57
CA SER A 146 13.30 -6.73 5.64
C SER A 146 11.93 -6.27 5.16
N GLY A 147 11.83 -5.84 3.90
CA GLY A 147 10.57 -5.53 3.25
C GLY A 147 9.68 -6.76 3.09
N LEU A 148 10.24 -7.85 2.55
CA LEU A 148 9.55 -9.13 2.39
C LEU A 148 9.01 -9.64 3.73
N LYS A 149 9.87 -9.72 4.74
CA LYS A 149 9.52 -10.19 6.08
C LYS A 149 8.39 -9.38 6.71
N LEU A 150 8.42 -8.05 6.52
CA LEU A 150 7.40 -7.16 7.06
C LEU A 150 6.02 -7.41 6.45
N VAL A 151 5.96 -7.60 5.13
CA VAL A 151 4.73 -7.94 4.42
C VAL A 151 4.19 -9.28 4.88
N HIS A 152 5.05 -10.29 5.01
CA HIS A 152 4.67 -11.61 5.48
C HIS A 152 4.08 -11.59 6.89
N ASP A 153 4.71 -10.84 7.80
CA ASP A 153 4.21 -10.67 9.15
C ASP A 153 2.86 -9.94 9.19
N ALA A 154 2.62 -9.00 8.27
CA ALA A 154 1.32 -8.37 8.12
C ALA A 154 0.26 -9.37 7.63
N PHE A 155 0.57 -10.21 6.65
CA PHE A 155 -0.36 -11.26 6.18
C PHE A 155 -0.66 -12.29 7.27
N ARG A 156 0.34 -12.78 8.00
CA ARG A 156 0.14 -13.72 9.12
C ARG A 156 -0.80 -13.12 10.17
N ARG A 157 -0.64 -11.83 10.52
CA ARG A 157 -1.53 -11.15 11.46
C ARG A 157 -2.96 -11.03 10.93
N GLU A 158 -3.15 -10.57 9.70
CA GLU A 158 -4.47 -10.38 9.10
C GLU A 158 -5.22 -11.72 8.94
N MET A 159 -4.52 -12.76 8.48
CA MET A 159 -5.07 -14.12 8.41
C MET A 159 -5.51 -14.63 9.78
N ALA A 160 -4.73 -14.39 10.83
CA ALA A 160 -5.10 -14.79 12.18
C ALA A 160 -6.37 -14.07 12.68
N VAL A 161 -6.52 -12.77 12.38
CA VAL A 161 -7.72 -11.98 12.72
C VAL A 161 -8.95 -12.51 11.99
N ILE A 162 -8.86 -12.71 10.67
CA ILE A 162 -9.98 -13.20 9.86
C ILE A 162 -10.37 -14.62 10.29
N ARG A 163 -9.40 -15.49 10.59
CA ARG A 163 -9.64 -16.85 11.11
C ARG A 163 -10.37 -16.83 12.44
N ASP A 164 -10.02 -15.93 13.36
CA ASP A 164 -10.76 -15.74 14.62
C ASP A 164 -12.20 -15.32 14.34
N GLU A 165 -12.42 -14.33 13.46
CA GLU A 165 -13.76 -13.86 13.13
C GLU A 165 -14.64 -14.94 12.48
N LEU A 166 -14.08 -15.74 11.57
CA LEU A 166 -14.76 -16.87 10.93
C LEU A 166 -15.09 -18.00 11.92
N SER A 167 -14.35 -18.11 13.02
CA SER A 167 -14.63 -19.09 14.08
C SER A 167 -15.86 -18.74 14.92
N ARG A 168 -16.26 -17.45 14.94
CA ARG A 168 -17.38 -16.97 15.77
C ARG A 168 -18.74 -17.49 15.25
N PRO A 169 -19.73 -17.68 16.14
CA PRO A 169 -21.05 -18.19 15.76
C PRO A 169 -21.76 -17.32 14.71
N GLY A 170 -22.41 -17.97 13.74
CA GLY A 170 -23.23 -17.34 12.70
C GLY A 170 -23.24 -18.18 11.42
N THR A 171 -24.22 -17.92 10.55
CA THR A 171 -24.46 -18.73 9.35
C THR A 171 -24.03 -18.04 8.05
N ARG A 172 -23.99 -16.70 8.03
CA ARG A 172 -23.60 -15.90 6.86
C ARG A 172 -22.40 -15.00 7.15
N LEU A 173 -21.68 -14.59 6.11
CA LEU A 173 -20.70 -13.51 6.24
C LEU A 173 -21.41 -12.16 6.42
N GLY A 174 -20.93 -11.37 7.38
CA GLY A 174 -21.27 -9.95 7.43
C GLY A 174 -20.52 -9.17 6.35
N ALA A 175 -21.02 -8.00 5.97
CA ALA A 175 -20.41 -7.16 4.92
C ALA A 175 -18.95 -6.81 5.24
N GLN A 176 -18.63 -6.47 6.48
CA GLN A 176 -17.26 -6.14 6.87
C GLN A 176 -16.28 -7.30 6.72
N LEU A 177 -16.66 -8.50 7.18
CA LEU A 177 -15.82 -9.70 7.05
C LEU A 177 -15.60 -10.06 5.57
N ARG A 178 -16.63 -9.89 4.73
CA ARG A 178 -16.49 -10.07 3.28
C ARG A 178 -15.46 -9.10 2.68
N ILE A 179 -15.52 -7.82 3.06
CA ILE A 179 -14.56 -6.80 2.62
C ILE A 179 -13.14 -7.16 3.08
N ASN A 180 -12.97 -7.58 4.33
CA ASN A 180 -11.67 -7.96 4.88
C ASN A 180 -11.07 -9.15 4.12
N CYS A 181 -11.85 -10.22 3.91
CA CYS A 181 -11.38 -11.38 3.15
C CYS A 181 -10.99 -11.02 1.69
N LEU A 182 -11.81 -10.23 0.99
CA LEU A 182 -11.50 -9.82 -0.39
C LEU A 182 -10.27 -8.90 -0.45
N THR A 183 -10.08 -8.03 0.54
CA THR A 183 -8.90 -7.16 0.65
C THR A 183 -7.64 -8.01 0.84
N LEU A 184 -7.66 -8.98 1.77
CA LEU A 184 -6.55 -9.90 1.97
C LEU A 184 -6.24 -10.69 0.68
N CYS A 185 -7.27 -11.20 -0.01
CA CYS A 185 -7.09 -11.97 -1.24
C CYS A 185 -6.39 -11.15 -2.34
N GLY A 186 -6.83 -9.89 -2.52
CA GLY A 186 -6.19 -8.97 -3.46
C GLY A 186 -4.74 -8.65 -3.09
N GLY A 187 -4.47 -8.45 -1.80
CA GLY A 187 -3.12 -8.19 -1.28
C GLY A 187 -2.17 -9.35 -1.52
N LEU A 188 -2.55 -10.57 -1.13
CA LEU A 188 -1.74 -11.78 -1.34
C LEU A 188 -1.45 -12.01 -2.83
N GLY A 189 -2.46 -11.89 -3.69
CA GLY A 189 -2.26 -12.10 -5.13
C GLY A 189 -1.35 -11.03 -5.76
N HIS A 190 -1.45 -9.77 -5.35
CA HIS A 190 -0.57 -8.71 -5.85
C HIS A 190 0.88 -8.90 -5.40
N HIS A 191 1.07 -9.26 -4.12
CA HIS A 191 2.39 -9.51 -3.52
C HIS A 191 3.15 -10.62 -4.25
N HIS A 192 2.58 -11.83 -4.35
CA HIS A 192 3.29 -12.96 -4.98
C HIS A 192 3.51 -12.77 -6.50
N ARG A 193 2.60 -12.10 -7.20
CA ARG A 193 2.86 -11.69 -8.60
C ARG A 193 4.03 -10.70 -8.69
N GLY A 194 4.13 -9.78 -7.74
CA GLY A 194 5.25 -8.85 -7.65
C GLY A 194 6.59 -9.59 -7.48
N GLU A 195 6.61 -10.66 -6.70
CA GLU A 195 7.80 -11.50 -6.52
C GLU A 195 8.17 -12.24 -7.81
N ASP A 196 7.20 -12.86 -8.49
CA ASP A 196 7.40 -13.54 -9.76
C ASP A 196 7.96 -12.62 -10.85
N ASP A 197 7.40 -11.41 -10.95
CA ASP A 197 7.69 -10.48 -12.02
C ASP A 197 8.96 -9.64 -11.76
N GLN A 198 9.36 -9.45 -10.50
CA GLN A 198 10.43 -8.52 -10.13
C GLN A 198 11.55 -9.16 -9.31
N MET A 199 11.23 -9.80 -8.18
CA MET A 199 12.23 -10.26 -7.21
C MET A 199 12.91 -11.57 -7.62
N LEU A 200 12.12 -12.60 -7.93
CA LEU A 200 12.63 -13.93 -8.29
C LEU A 200 13.52 -13.95 -9.55
N PRO A 201 13.25 -13.17 -10.61
CA PRO A 201 14.18 -13.06 -11.74
C PRO A 201 15.57 -12.56 -11.35
N VAL A 202 15.65 -11.63 -10.39
CA VAL A 202 16.92 -11.08 -9.91
C VAL A 202 17.64 -12.10 -9.01
N VAL A 203 16.90 -12.87 -8.21
CA VAL A 203 17.44 -14.01 -7.44
C VAL A 203 18.00 -15.06 -8.40
N ASP A 204 17.27 -15.46 -9.45
CA ASP A 204 17.75 -16.42 -10.46
C ASP A 204 19.07 -15.96 -11.11
N GLN A 205 19.22 -14.65 -11.35
CA GLN A 205 20.40 -14.07 -11.97
C GLN A 205 21.63 -14.08 -11.04
N HIS A 206 21.45 -13.73 -9.77
CA HIS A 206 22.56 -13.54 -8.82
C HIS A 206 22.87 -14.79 -7.99
N HIS A 207 21.89 -15.68 -7.82
CA HIS A 207 21.94 -16.88 -6.97
C HIS A 207 21.45 -18.13 -7.72
N PRO A 208 22.13 -18.55 -8.81
CA PRO A 208 21.72 -19.73 -9.59
C PRO A 208 21.72 -21.03 -8.76
N GLU A 209 22.41 -21.08 -7.63
CA GLU A 209 22.34 -22.16 -6.66
C GLU A 209 20.94 -22.36 -6.04
N LEU A 210 20.07 -21.35 -6.09
CA LEU A 210 18.69 -21.40 -5.59
C LEU A 210 17.65 -21.76 -6.65
N ALA A 211 18.05 -22.15 -7.87
CA ALA A 211 17.12 -22.40 -8.97
C ALA A 211 15.97 -23.39 -8.64
N ASP A 212 16.26 -24.44 -7.84
CA ASP A 212 15.22 -25.38 -7.39
C ASP A 212 14.25 -24.76 -6.38
N ALA A 213 14.74 -23.88 -5.50
CA ALA A 213 13.91 -23.15 -4.56
C ALA A 213 13.00 -22.16 -5.29
N VAL A 214 13.55 -21.37 -6.21
CA VAL A 214 12.79 -20.40 -7.02
C VAL A 214 11.73 -21.12 -7.87
N ARG A 215 12.07 -22.27 -8.48
CA ARG A 215 11.08 -23.07 -9.21
C ARG A 215 9.94 -23.52 -8.30
N ARG A 216 10.24 -24.00 -7.09
CA ARG A 216 9.22 -24.38 -6.11
C ARG A 216 8.34 -23.19 -5.71
N LEU A 217 8.92 -22.01 -5.45
CA LEU A 217 8.16 -20.81 -5.09
C LEU A 217 7.15 -20.44 -6.19
N ARG A 218 7.57 -20.45 -7.47
CA ARG A 218 6.65 -20.23 -8.61
C ARG A 218 5.52 -21.26 -8.70
N GLU A 219 5.82 -22.53 -8.42
CA GLU A 219 4.80 -23.59 -8.36
C GLU A 219 3.80 -23.34 -7.22
N GLU A 220 4.28 -22.92 -6.05
CA GLU A 220 3.44 -22.55 -4.90
C GLU A 220 2.61 -21.29 -5.17
N HIS A 221 3.17 -20.25 -5.81
CA HIS A 221 2.44 -19.05 -6.23
C HIS A 221 1.25 -19.38 -7.14
N ALA A 222 1.47 -20.24 -8.14
CA ALA A 222 0.39 -20.69 -9.03
C ALA A 222 -0.70 -21.47 -8.28
N ALA A 223 -0.33 -22.30 -7.31
CA ALA A 223 -1.29 -23.02 -6.47
C ALA A 223 -2.07 -22.08 -5.55
N MET A 224 -1.42 -21.08 -4.95
CA MET A 224 -2.06 -20.07 -4.12
C MET A 224 -3.02 -19.18 -4.92
N GLU A 225 -2.66 -18.76 -6.12
CA GLU A 225 -3.55 -18.00 -7.01
C GLU A 225 -4.83 -18.78 -7.31
N ALA A 226 -4.75 -20.10 -7.52
CA ALA A 226 -5.94 -20.94 -7.67
C ALA A 226 -6.81 -20.96 -6.40
N LEU A 227 -6.20 -21.10 -5.21
CA LEU A 227 -6.92 -21.05 -3.92
C LEU A 227 -7.57 -19.68 -3.68
N LEU A 228 -6.89 -18.59 -4.04
CA LEU A 228 -7.42 -17.23 -3.95
C LEU A 228 -8.65 -17.07 -4.84
N GLN A 229 -8.60 -17.56 -6.08
CA GLN A 229 -9.74 -17.53 -7.01
C GLN A 229 -10.92 -18.37 -6.50
N GLU A 230 -10.67 -19.58 -5.99
CA GLU A 230 -11.70 -20.43 -5.35
C GLU A 230 -12.38 -19.69 -4.19
N LEU A 231 -11.58 -19.12 -3.28
CA LEU A 231 -12.10 -18.40 -2.12
C LEU A 231 -12.88 -17.13 -2.52
N GLN A 232 -12.37 -16.36 -3.48
CA GLN A 232 -13.07 -15.16 -3.99
C GLN A 232 -14.42 -15.51 -4.62
N GLN A 233 -14.53 -16.64 -5.33
CA GLN A 233 -15.80 -17.11 -5.90
C GLN A 233 -16.80 -17.48 -4.79
N VAL A 234 -16.35 -18.24 -3.79
CA VAL A 234 -17.18 -18.63 -2.65
C VAL A 234 -17.68 -17.41 -1.89
N ILE A 235 -16.78 -16.47 -1.60
CA ILE A 235 -17.11 -15.21 -0.94
C ILE A 235 -18.03 -14.38 -1.82
N GLY A 236 -17.82 -14.32 -3.13
CA GLY A 236 -18.59 -13.48 -4.05
C GLY A 236 -20.07 -13.85 -4.14
N SER A 237 -20.44 -15.09 -3.85
CA SER A 237 -21.84 -15.56 -3.92
C SER A 237 -22.76 -14.86 -2.91
N ASP A 238 -24.00 -14.54 -3.30
CA ASP A 238 -24.99 -13.88 -2.42
C ASP A 238 -25.38 -14.72 -1.19
N ASP A 239 -25.29 -16.05 -1.32
CA ASP A 239 -25.61 -17.03 -0.28
C ASP A 239 -24.36 -17.65 0.37
N ALA A 240 -23.23 -16.94 0.37
CA ALA A 240 -21.96 -17.44 0.94
C ALA A 240 -22.13 -17.98 2.36
N ASP A 241 -22.11 -19.31 2.48
CA ASP A 241 -22.19 -20.03 3.74
C ASP A 241 -20.90 -19.84 4.54
N ARG A 242 -21.03 -19.42 5.80
CA ARG A 242 -19.86 -19.14 6.65
C ARG A 242 -18.99 -20.38 6.87
N ALA A 243 -19.58 -21.57 6.98
CA ALA A 243 -18.81 -22.79 7.23
C ALA A 243 -17.93 -23.15 6.01
N THR A 244 -18.48 -23.00 4.81
CA THR A 244 -17.77 -23.17 3.54
C THR A 244 -16.63 -22.16 3.41
N VAL A 245 -16.91 -20.86 3.62
CA VAL A 245 -15.88 -19.81 3.55
C VAL A 245 -14.76 -20.06 4.55
N ARG A 246 -15.10 -20.51 5.76
CA ARG A 246 -14.10 -20.88 6.78
C ARG A 246 -13.23 -22.06 6.35
N ALA A 247 -13.80 -23.08 5.72
CA ALA A 247 -13.04 -24.23 5.23
C ALA A 247 -12.04 -23.81 4.15
N GLU A 248 -12.49 -23.04 3.15
CA GLU A 248 -11.61 -22.53 2.09
C GLU A 248 -10.55 -21.56 2.62
N PHE A 249 -10.92 -20.67 3.55
CA PHE A 249 -9.98 -19.76 4.18
C PHE A 249 -8.88 -20.51 4.94
N ASN A 250 -9.23 -21.54 5.71
CA ASN A 250 -8.24 -22.36 6.43
C ASN A 250 -7.29 -23.10 5.47
N ARG A 251 -7.79 -23.56 4.32
CA ARG A 251 -6.96 -24.22 3.29
C ARG A 251 -5.97 -23.22 2.68
N LEU A 252 -6.43 -22.01 2.33
CA LEU A 252 -5.57 -20.92 1.88
C LEU A 252 -4.53 -20.56 2.95
N THR A 253 -4.95 -20.33 4.20
CA THR A 253 -4.04 -19.94 5.29
C THR A 253 -2.94 -20.97 5.51
N ALA A 254 -3.26 -22.27 5.49
CA ALA A 254 -2.25 -23.31 5.65
C ALA A 254 -1.22 -23.28 4.51
N ALA A 255 -1.67 -23.12 3.26
CA ALA A 255 -0.78 -23.05 2.10
C ALA A 255 0.12 -21.80 2.14
N VAL A 256 -0.46 -20.64 2.48
CA VAL A 256 0.28 -19.38 2.60
C VAL A 256 1.29 -19.46 3.75
N GLU A 257 0.90 -19.88 4.95
CA GLU A 257 1.84 -19.96 6.08
C GLU A 257 3.04 -20.89 5.78
N GLU A 258 2.80 -22.06 5.16
CA GLU A 258 3.87 -22.98 4.73
C GLU A 258 4.78 -22.35 3.67
N HIS A 259 4.18 -21.68 2.68
CA HIS A 259 4.91 -20.99 1.63
C HIS A 259 5.78 -19.85 2.18
N LEU A 260 5.23 -18.96 3.00
CA LEU A 260 5.95 -17.83 3.58
C LEU A 260 7.12 -18.31 4.46
N ASP A 261 6.94 -19.40 5.21
CA ASP A 261 8.02 -19.98 6.02
C ASP A 261 9.16 -20.51 5.14
N TYR A 262 8.83 -21.20 4.05
CA TYR A 262 9.83 -21.70 3.10
C TYR A 262 10.55 -20.58 2.36
N GLU A 263 9.82 -19.59 1.86
CA GLU A 263 10.39 -18.43 1.17
C GLU A 263 11.35 -17.66 2.08
N GLU A 264 10.93 -17.40 3.32
CA GLU A 264 11.77 -16.70 4.28
C GLU A 264 13.07 -17.47 4.59
N GLU A 265 12.98 -18.79 4.72
CA GLU A 265 14.15 -19.65 4.94
C GLU A 265 15.15 -19.59 3.78
N GLN A 266 14.65 -19.63 2.54
CA GLN A 266 15.51 -19.68 1.35
C GLN A 266 16.05 -18.31 0.94
N LEU A 267 15.20 -17.27 0.95
CA LEU A 267 15.51 -16.02 0.28
C LEU A 267 16.08 -14.95 1.20
N LEU A 268 15.59 -14.81 2.44
CA LEU A 268 16.09 -13.75 3.34
C LEU A 268 17.61 -13.75 3.53
N PRO A 269 18.30 -14.90 3.64
CA PRO A 269 19.75 -14.93 3.79
C PRO A 269 20.53 -14.37 2.59
N VAL A 270 19.92 -14.30 1.40
CA VAL A 270 20.58 -13.89 0.15
C VAL A 270 20.10 -12.54 -0.37
N LEU A 271 18.86 -12.14 -0.09
CA LEU A 271 18.26 -10.91 -0.63
C LEU A 271 19.04 -9.63 -0.28
N ASP A 272 19.66 -9.57 0.90
CA ASP A 272 20.47 -8.40 1.30
C ASP A 272 21.87 -8.35 0.65
N ARG A 273 22.25 -9.42 -0.07
CA ARG A 273 23.53 -9.52 -0.77
C ARG A 273 23.40 -9.25 -2.26
N ILE A 274 22.18 -9.06 -2.75
CA ILE A 274 21.91 -8.66 -4.13
C ILE A 274 22.19 -7.16 -4.24
N PRO A 275 23.15 -6.73 -5.06
CA PRO A 275 23.36 -5.31 -5.33
C PRO A 275 22.12 -4.73 -5.99
N VAL A 276 21.57 -3.65 -5.43
CA VAL A 276 20.57 -2.86 -6.14
C VAL A 276 21.34 -2.05 -7.18
N ASP A 277 21.20 -2.41 -8.46
CA ASP A 277 21.80 -1.63 -9.55
C ASP A 277 21.31 -0.18 -9.47
N GLY A 278 22.24 0.75 -9.16
CA GLY A 278 21.96 2.17 -8.98
C GLY A 278 22.85 2.89 -7.96
N ALA A 279 23.54 2.17 -7.07
CA ALA A 279 24.60 2.76 -6.25
C ALA A 279 25.92 2.77 -7.05
N ASP A 280 26.11 3.82 -7.85
CA ASP A 280 27.39 4.12 -8.48
C ASP A 280 28.44 4.31 -7.38
N ASN A 281 29.26 3.29 -7.17
CA ASN A 281 30.44 3.36 -6.33
C ASN A 281 31.52 4.13 -7.10
N SER A 282 31.35 5.45 -7.19
CA SER A 282 32.43 6.34 -7.60
C SER A 282 33.25 6.73 -6.37
N ASP A 283 34.08 5.79 -5.90
CA ASP A 283 35.21 6.09 -5.02
C ASP A 283 36.39 6.51 -5.91
N THR A 284 36.79 7.78 -5.81
CA THR A 284 38.11 8.28 -6.20
C THR A 284 38.65 9.20 -5.12
#